data_AF-A0A0E9Y123-F1
#
_entry.id   AF-A0A0E9Y123-F1
#
_cell.length_a   1.000
_cell.length_b   1.000
_cell.length_c   1.000
_cell.angle_alpha   90.00
_cell.angle_beta   90.00
_cell.angle_gamma   90.00
#
_symmetry.space_group_name_H-M   'P 1'
#
loop_
_entity.id
_entity.type
_entity.pdbx_description
1 polymer ?
#
loop_
_entity_poly.entity_id
_entity_poly.type
_entity_poly.pdbx_seq_one_letter_code
_entity_poly.pdbx_strand_id
1 'polypeptide(L)'
;DFFAPAADLTGISDKGKLLASEVIHKAFVEVNEEGTEAAAATGIAMMLMCARFPDTRFVVDRPFMFLIRSLDPDVVLFMGSVRQL
;
A
#
# COMPACT_ATOMS: atom_id res chain seq x y z
N ASP A 1 23.63 14.49 -6.29
CA ASP A 1 23.70 15.00 -7.68
C ASP A 1 22.41 15.67 -8.10
N PHE A 2 21.27 14.97 -8.19
CA PHE A 2 19.97 15.50 -8.62
C PHE A 2 19.49 16.85 -8.03
N PHE A 3 19.71 17.08 -6.73
CA PHE A 3 19.36 18.34 -6.03
C PHE A 3 20.56 19.32 -5.89
N ALA A 4 21.73 18.96 -6.41
CA ALA A 4 22.94 19.75 -6.28
C ALA A 4 23.19 20.59 -7.55
N PRO A 5 23.95 21.70 -7.46
CA PRO A 5 24.34 22.48 -8.63
C PRO A 5 25.13 21.71 -9.70
N ALA A 6 25.71 20.56 -9.33
CA ALA A 6 26.46 19.68 -10.21
C ALA A 6 25.56 18.69 -11.00
N ALA A 7 24.23 18.71 -10.78
CA ALA A 7 23.29 17.80 -11.44
C ALA A 7 23.46 17.82 -12.97
N ASP A 8 23.69 16.63 -13.55
CA ASP A 8 23.62 16.46 -15.00
C ASP A 8 22.19 16.10 -15.41
N LEU A 9 21.44 17.12 -15.82
CA LEU A 9 20.11 17.00 -16.40
C LEU A 9 20.09 17.44 -17.87
N THR A 10 21.21 17.27 -18.58
CA THR A 10 21.34 17.63 -20.00
C THR A 10 20.35 16.89 -20.89
N GLY A 11 19.94 15.67 -20.53
CA GLY A 11 18.88 14.93 -21.22
C GLY A 11 17.49 15.57 -21.14
N ILE A 12 17.28 16.56 -20.27
CA ILE A 12 16.02 17.32 -20.13
C ILE A 12 16.18 18.73 -20.70
N SER A 13 17.33 19.37 -20.49
CA SER A 13 17.60 20.74 -20.91
C SER A 13 19.07 20.99 -21.21
N ASP A 14 19.35 21.47 -22.43
CA ASP A 14 20.70 21.78 -22.89
C ASP A 14 21.31 23.05 -22.27
N LYS A 15 20.51 23.84 -21.52
CA LYS A 15 20.92 25.16 -21.01
C LYS A 15 21.86 25.11 -19.79
N GLY A 16 22.15 23.90 -19.28
CA GLY A 16 22.96 23.69 -18.09
C GLY A 16 22.35 24.29 -16.82
N LYS A 17 22.87 23.92 -15.64
CA LYS A 17 22.42 24.41 -14.32
C LYS A 17 20.95 24.10 -13.96
N LEU A 18 20.38 23.04 -14.52
CA LEU A 18 19.09 22.52 -14.08
C LEU A 18 19.31 21.56 -12.92
N LEU A 19 18.55 21.71 -11.84
CA LEU A 19 18.53 20.82 -10.68
C LEU A 19 17.11 20.74 -10.12
N ALA A 20 16.79 19.66 -9.42
CA ALA A 20 15.54 19.58 -8.69
C ALA A 20 15.61 20.44 -7.42
N SER A 21 14.61 21.27 -7.19
CA SER A 21 14.48 22.04 -5.95
C SER A 21 13.68 21.28 -4.88
N GLU A 22 12.59 20.64 -5.31
CA GLU A 22 11.65 19.94 -4.44
C GLU A 22 10.98 18.80 -5.21
N VAL A 23 10.64 17.73 -4.50
CA VAL A 23 9.77 16.66 -5.00
C VAL A 23 8.66 16.45 -3.99
N ILE A 24 7.42 16.70 -4.41
CA ILE A 24 6.24 16.59 -3.55
C ILE A 24 5.48 15.33 -3.94
N HIS A 25 5.24 14.46 -2.95
CA HIS A 25 4.41 13.26 -3.10
C HIS A 25 3.31 13.25 -2.05
N LYS A 26 2.05 13.06 -2.48
CA LYS A 26 0.89 12.93 -1.61
C LYS A 26 0.12 11.68 -1.98
N ALA A 27 -0.15 10.82 -1.00
CA ALA A 27 -0.93 9.61 -1.14
C ALA A 27 -2.06 9.59 -0.10
N PHE A 28 -3.17 8.94 -0.44
CA PHE A 28 -4.32 8.76 0.45
C PHE A 28 -4.80 7.32 0.33
N VAL A 29 -5.07 6.68 1.47
CA VAL A 29 -5.60 5.31 1.55
C VAL A 29 -6.78 5.34 2.51
N GLU A 30 -7.92 4.85 2.03
CA GLU A 30 -9.14 4.68 2.81
C GLU A 30 -9.47 3.19 2.84
N VAL A 31 -9.82 2.68 4.02
CA VAL A 31 -10.20 1.29 4.23
C VAL A 31 -11.62 1.30 4.78
N ASN A 32 -12.53 0.64 4.06
CA ASN A 32 -13.91 0.48 4.45
C ASN A 32 -14.39 -0.95 4.16
N GLU A 33 -15.59 -1.24 4.63
CA GLU A 33 -16.27 -2.52 4.47
C GLU A 33 -16.57 -2.81 3.00
N GLU A 34 -17.02 -1.85 2.20
CA GLU A 34 -17.35 -2.08 0.79
C GLU A 34 -16.16 -2.61 -0.04
N GLY A 35 -14.94 -2.18 0.28
CA GLY A 35 -13.70 -2.66 -0.37
C GLY A 35 -13.20 -4.04 0.11
N THR A 36 -13.71 -4.57 1.23
CA THR A 36 -13.19 -5.80 1.88
C THR A 36 -14.27 -6.86 2.13
N GLU A 37 -15.55 -6.49 2.25
CA GLU A 37 -16.71 -7.36 2.51
C GLU A 37 -17.16 -8.17 1.29
N ALA A 38 -16.96 -7.65 0.07
CA ALA A 38 -17.45 -8.31 -1.14
C ALA A 38 -16.82 -9.70 -1.36
N ALA A 39 -15.60 -9.93 -0.87
CA ALA A 39 -14.89 -11.21 -0.98
C ALA A 39 -15.16 -12.18 0.18
N ALA A 40 -15.57 -11.70 1.36
CA ALA A 40 -15.83 -12.54 2.53
C ALA A 40 -17.30 -13.03 2.61
N ALA A 41 -18.25 -12.28 2.03
CA ALA A 41 -19.67 -12.61 2.09
C ALA A 41 -20.14 -13.71 1.09
N THR A 42 -19.27 -14.18 0.19
CA THR A 42 -19.58 -15.24 -0.80
C THR A 42 -19.04 -16.62 -0.40
N GLY A 43 -18.94 -16.90 0.89
CA GLY A 43 -18.75 -18.25 1.44
C GLY A 43 -20.03 -18.78 2.06
N ILE A 44 -20.69 -19.73 1.40
CA ILE A 44 -21.95 -20.37 1.82
C ILE A 44 -21.91 -20.77 3.30
N ALA A 45 -22.79 -20.19 4.13
CA ALA A 45 -23.02 -20.56 5.53
C ALA A 45 -23.80 -21.89 5.65
N MET A 46 -23.34 -22.94 4.98
CA MET A 46 -23.69 -24.32 5.31
C MET A 46 -22.47 -24.97 5.96
N MET A 47 -22.17 -24.57 7.20
CA MET A 47 -21.21 -25.30 8.01
C MET A 47 -21.86 -26.61 8.49
N LEU A 48 -21.27 -27.73 8.09
CA LEU A 48 -21.46 -29.03 8.74
C LEU A 48 -21.09 -28.87 10.23
N MET A 49 -22.08 -28.94 11.12
CA MET A 49 -21.95 -28.72 12.58
C MET A 49 -21.01 -29.69 13.31
N CYS A 50 -20.36 -30.61 12.60
CA CYS A 50 -19.60 -31.73 13.18
C CYS A 50 -18.08 -31.61 13.02
N ALA A 51 -17.58 -30.70 12.18
CA ALA A 51 -16.14 -30.53 11.95
C ALA A 51 -15.62 -29.35 12.78
N ARG A 52 -14.80 -29.65 13.81
CA ARG A 52 -14.14 -28.63 14.62
C ARG A 52 -12.91 -28.13 13.87
N PHE A 53 -13.09 -27.11 13.04
CA PHE A 53 -11.97 -26.38 12.45
C PHE A 53 -11.31 -25.52 13.54
N PRO A 54 -9.97 -25.40 13.57
CA PRO A 54 -9.32 -24.44 14.45
C PRO A 54 -9.69 -23.02 14.02
N ASP A 55 -10.44 -22.31 14.87
CA ASP A 55 -10.75 -20.89 14.69
C ASP A 55 -9.46 -20.07 14.83
N THR A 56 -8.82 -19.75 13.71
CA THR A 56 -7.73 -18.78 13.70
C THR A 56 -8.33 -17.37 13.72
N ARG A 57 -8.32 -16.71 14.89
CA ARG A 57 -8.76 -15.32 15.01
C ARG A 57 -7.62 -14.38 14.63
N PHE A 58 -7.90 -13.44 13.72
CA PHE A 58 -7.01 -12.33 13.39
C PHE A 58 -7.62 -11.02 13.88
N VAL A 59 -7.00 -10.42 14.89
CA VAL A 59 -7.47 -9.18 15.53
C VAL A 59 -6.38 -8.12 15.38
N VAL A 60 -6.75 -6.95 14.83
CA VAL A 60 -5.86 -5.82 14.57
C VAL A 60 -6.31 -4.63 15.41
N ASP A 61 -6.00 -4.68 16.71
CA ASP A 61 -6.42 -3.72 17.76
C ASP A 61 -5.26 -2.88 18.31
N ARG A 62 -4.16 -2.81 17.56
CA ARG A 62 -2.90 -2.15 17.95
C ARG A 62 -2.14 -1.74 16.68
N PRO A 63 -1.09 -0.90 16.78
CA PRO A 63 -0.35 -0.43 15.62
C PRO A 63 0.08 -1.56 14.68
N PHE A 64 -0.11 -1.34 13.38
CA PHE A 64 0.19 -2.32 12.34
C PHE A 64 0.75 -1.65 11.09
N MET A 65 1.33 -2.48 10.23
CA MET A 65 1.82 -2.09 8.91
C MET A 65 0.93 -2.72 7.84
N PHE A 66 0.76 -2.06 6.71
CA PHE A 66 0.06 -2.61 5.56
C PHE A 66 0.87 -2.43 4.27
N LEU A 67 0.60 -3.32 3.31
CA LEU A 67 1.07 -3.20 1.94
C LEU A 67 -0.10 -3.44 0.99
N ILE A 68 -0.20 -2.63 -0.05
CA ILE A 68 -1.02 -2.91 -1.23
C ILE A 68 -0.02 -3.25 -2.34
N ARG A 69 -0.04 -4.49 -2.82
CA ARG A 69 0.90 -4.98 -3.84
C ARG A 69 0.16 -5.60 -5.02
N SER A 70 0.70 -5.39 -6.21
CA SER A 70 0.40 -6.23 -7.36
C SER A 70 1.20 -7.54 -7.23
N LEU A 71 0.61 -8.66 -7.63
CA LEU A 71 1.30 -9.96 -7.67
C LEU A 71 1.93 -10.24 -9.03
N ASP A 72 1.41 -9.61 -10.08
CA ASP A 72 1.92 -9.73 -11.44
C ASP A 72 1.81 -8.37 -12.17
N PRO A 73 2.92 -7.62 -12.30
CA PRO A 73 4.24 -7.89 -11.74
C PRO A 73 4.24 -7.74 -10.20
N ASP A 74 5.18 -8.40 -9.53
CA ASP A 74 5.36 -8.25 -8.08
C ASP A 74 5.91 -6.85 -7.74
N VAL A 75 5.00 -5.94 -7.37
CA VAL A 75 5.31 -4.53 -7.09
C VAL A 75 4.48 -4.02 -5.92
N VAL A 76 5.12 -3.31 -5.00
CA VAL A 76 4.44 -2.60 -3.91
C VAL A 76 3.89 -1.28 -4.45
N LEU A 77 2.57 -1.13 -4.41
CA LEU A 77 1.85 0.08 -4.82
C LEU A 77 1.74 1.07 -3.66
N PHE A 78 1.44 0.57 -2.47
CA PHE A 78 1.38 1.36 -1.24
C PHE A 78 2.00 0.59 -0.07
N MET A 79 2.62 1.34 0.85
CA MET A 79 3.10 0.85 2.12
C MET A 79 2.84 1.92 3.17
N GLY A 80 2.35 1.51 4.34
CA GLY A 80 2.03 2.45 5.41
C GLY A 80 2.01 1.82 6.79
N SER A 81 1.98 2.70 7.79
CA SER A 81 1.89 2.36 9.20
C SER A 81 0.64 3.02 9.78
N VAL A 82 -0.24 2.23 10.38
CA VAL A 82 -1.36 2.72 11.17
C VAL A 82 -0.93 2.66 12.62
N ARG A 83 -0.81 3.83 13.24
CA ARG A 83 -0.31 3.98 14.62
C ARG A 83 -1.38 4.38 15.62
N GLN A 84 -2.52 4.85 15.12
CA GLN A 84 -3.68 5.25 15.90
C GLN A 84 -4.91 4.67 15.21
N LEU A 85 -5.74 4.00 16.01
CA LEU A 85 -6.97 3.32 15.61
C LEU A 85 -8.17 4.09 16.17
#